data_AF-A0A820HC82-F1
#
_entry.id   AF-A0A820HC82-F1
#
_cell.length_a   1.000
_cell.length_b   1.000
_cell.length_c   1.000
_cell.angle_alpha   90.00
_cell.angle_beta   90.00
_cell.angle_gamma   90.00
#
_symmetry.space_group_name_H-M   'P 1'
#
loop_
_entity.id
_entity.type
_entity.pdbx_description
1 polymer ?
#
loop_
_entity_poly.entity_id
_entity_poly.type
_entity_poly.pdbx_seq_one_letter_code
_entity_poly.pdbx_strand_id
1 'polypeptide(L)'
;MATPTGKARCIICRKERSAVRCEGCSQMFCYNHLPIHHQELSKQLDEIEQNRDFLRQTLTQQTNHPQQHSLIKQIDQWEKDSIKK
;
A
#
# COMPACT_ATOMS: atom_id res chain seq x y z
N MET A 1 7.34 -33.55 18.23
CA MET A 1 6.85 -32.78 17.07
C MET A 1 7.99 -32.69 16.07
N ALA A 2 7.96 -33.48 15.00
CA ALA A 2 8.99 -33.45 13.96
C ALA A 2 8.70 -32.29 13.00
N THR A 3 9.57 -31.27 12.98
CA THR A 3 9.54 -30.23 11.95
C THR A 3 9.97 -30.84 10.63
N PRO A 4 9.27 -30.55 9.51
CA PRO A 4 9.68 -31.08 8.22
C PRO A 4 11.07 -30.53 7.90
N THR A 5 12.03 -31.41 7.69
CA THR A 5 13.37 -31.10 7.17
C THR A 5 13.31 -30.76 5.68
N GLY A 6 12.39 -29.85 5.31
CA GLY A 6 12.41 -29.17 4.03
C GLY A 6 13.59 -28.21 4.06
N LYS A 7 14.67 -28.55 3.35
CA LYS A 7 15.90 -27.78 3.30
C LYS A 7 15.60 -26.28 3.15
N ALA A 8 15.97 -25.49 4.17
CA ALA A 8 15.76 -24.06 4.19
C ALA A 8 16.51 -23.40 3.01
N ARG A 9 15.77 -23.01 1.96
CA ARG A 9 16.33 -22.36 0.77
C ARG A 9 15.86 -20.92 0.74
N CYS A 10 16.78 -20.02 0.42
CA CYS A 10 16.43 -18.62 0.19
C CYS A 10 15.47 -18.51 -1.01
N ILE A 11 14.36 -17.80 -0.86
CA ILE A 11 13.36 -17.60 -1.92
C ILE A 11 13.93 -16.88 -3.15
N ILE A 12 14.92 -16.00 -2.95
CA ILE A 12 15.52 -15.20 -4.03
C ILE A 12 16.57 -16.01 -4.81
N CYS A 13 17.60 -16.53 -4.14
CA CYS A 13 18.73 -17.18 -4.83
C CYS A 13 18.67 -18.72 -4.84
N ARG A 14 17.68 -19.32 -4.19
CA ARG A 14 17.43 -20.78 -4.09
C ARG A 14 18.59 -21.63 -3.54
N LYS A 15 19.66 -21.00 -3.07
CA LYS A 15 20.80 -21.71 -2.49
C LYS A 15 20.39 -22.36 -1.18
N GLU A 16 20.76 -23.63 -1.01
CA GLU A 16 20.77 -24.34 0.28
C GLU A 16 21.89 -23.74 1.13
N ARG A 17 21.60 -22.62 1.78
CA ARG A 17 22.45 -21.95 2.76
C ARG A 17 21.59 -21.66 3.98
N SER A 18 22.21 -21.54 5.15
CA SER A 18 21.54 -21.09 6.39
C SER A 18 20.61 -19.92 6.09
N ALA A 19 19.32 -20.22 6.03
CA ALA A 19 18.27 -19.28 5.68
C ALA A 19 17.41 -19.07 6.91
N VAL A 20 17.06 -17.80 7.13
CA VAL A 20 16.25 -17.34 8.24
C VAL A 20 14.84 -17.11 7.72
N ARG A 21 13.85 -17.48 8.52
CA ARG A 21 12.44 -17.20 8.25
C ARG A 21 12.12 -15.77 8.63
N CYS A 22 11.52 -15.02 7.73
CA CYS A 22 10.87 -13.76 8.08
C CYS A 22 9.51 -14.10 8.72
N GLU A 23 9.31 -13.73 9.99
CA GLU A 23 8.06 -14.03 10.70
C GLU A 23 6.86 -13.24 10.17
N GLY A 24 7.10 -12.10 9.51
CA GLY A 24 6.03 -11.29 8.91
C GLY A 24 5.39 -11.93 7.67
N CYS A 25 6.21 -12.46 6.74
CA CYS A 25 5.74 -13.02 5.47
C CYS A 25 5.90 -14.55 5.39
N SER A 26 6.46 -15.19 6.42
CA SER A 26 6.77 -16.63 6.47
C SER A 26 7.75 -17.15 5.41
N GLN A 27 8.41 -16.27 4.65
CA GLN A 27 9.37 -16.65 3.60
C GLN A 27 10.79 -16.83 4.16
N MET A 28 11.58 -17.68 3.51
CA MET A 28 12.96 -17.98 3.89
C MET A 28 13.94 -17.12 3.08
N PHE A 29 14.89 -16.47 3.75
CA PHE A 29 15.92 -15.64 3.11
C PHE A 29 17.30 -16.00 3.63
N CYS A 30 18.34 -15.96 2.78
CA CYS A 30 19.70 -16.00 3.29
C CYS A 30 20.08 -14.63 3.88
N TYR A 31 21.14 -14.59 4.68
CA TYR A 31 21.62 -13.37 5.35
C TYR A 31 21.90 -12.19 4.41
N ASN A 32 22.16 -12.43 3.12
CA ASN A 32 22.39 -11.34 2.16
C ASN A 32 21.07 -10.75 1.62
N HIS A 33 20.02 -11.55 1.51
CA HIS A 33 18.74 -11.15 0.93
C HIS A 33 17.72 -10.72 1.97
N LEU A 34 17.90 -11.12 3.23
CA LEU A 34 17.03 -10.69 4.33
C LEU A 34 17.06 -9.15 4.52
N PRO A 35 18.22 -8.47 4.53
CA PRO A 35 18.26 -7.00 4.63
C PRO A 35 17.58 -6.31 3.45
N ILE A 36 17.75 -6.85 2.24
CA ILE A 36 17.10 -6.31 1.02
C ILE A 36 15.58 -6.44 1.15
N HIS A 37 15.08 -7.59 1.63
CA HIS A 37 13.67 -7.79 1.89
C HIS A 37 13.12 -6.78 2.91
N HIS A 38 13.85 -6.53 4.01
CA HIS A 38 13.46 -5.53 4.99
C HIS A 38 13.43 -4.11 4.41
N GLN A 39 14.43 -3.74 3.59
CA GLN A 39 14.46 -2.44 2.94
C GLN A 39 13.26 -2.25 1.99
N GLU A 40 12.89 -3.28 1.24
CA GLU A 40 11.72 -3.26 0.38
C GLU A 40 10.42 -3.09 1.18
N LEU A 41 10.28 -3.77 2.33
CA LEU A 41 9.15 -3.58 3.23
C LEU A 41 9.09 -2.15 3.79
N SER A 42 10.23 -1.56 4.16
CA SER A 42 10.29 -0.15 4.60
C SER A 42 9.82 0.79 3.49
N LYS A 43 10.28 0.58 2.26
CA LYS A 43 9.85 1.39 1.12
C LYS A 43 8.35 1.28 0.86
N GLN A 44 7.80 0.08 0.91
CA GLN A 44 6.35 -0.13 0.75
C GLN A 44 5.55 0.56 1.85
N LEU A 45 6.06 0.58 3.08
CA LEU A 45 5.43 1.33 4.17
C LEU A 45 5.43 2.83 3.89
N ASP A 46 6.57 3.40 3.47
CA ASP A 46 6.68 4.81 3.10
C ASP A 46 5.67 5.20 1.99
N GLU A 47 5.52 4.33 0.97
CA GLU A 47 4.54 4.52 -0.11
C GLU A 47 3.09 4.51 0.42
N ILE A 48 2.76 3.62 1.37
CA ILE A 48 1.44 3.59 2.02
C ILE A 48 1.18 4.88 2.80
N GLU A 49 2.18 5.38 3.53
CA GLU A 49 2.06 6.63 4.30
C GLU A 49 1.84 7.84 3.39
N GLN A 50 2.58 7.93 2.29
CA GLN A 50 2.39 9.00 1.30
C GLN A 50 0.99 8.95 0.68
N ASN A 51 0.52 7.76 0.31
CA ASN A 51 -0.83 7.57 -0.24
C ASN A 51 -1.93 7.97 0.76
N ARG A 52 -1.75 7.61 2.04
CA ARG A 52 -2.64 8.02 3.14
C ARG A 52 -2.70 9.55 3.25
N ASP A 53 -1.56 10.21 3.19
CA ASP A 53 -1.49 11.66 3.35
C ASP A 53 -2.11 12.41 2.16
N PHE A 54 -1.87 11.92 0.94
CA PHE A 54 -2.54 12.42 -0.27
C PHE A 54 -4.07 12.24 -0.20
N LEU A 55 -4.54 11.07 0.25
CA LEU A 55 -5.97 10.82 0.42
C LEU A 55 -6.59 11.78 1.43
N ARG A 56 -5.93 11.98 2.59
CA ARG A 56 -6.39 12.93 3.62
C ARG A 56 -6.45 14.36 3.10
N GLN A 57 -5.44 14.80 2.35
CA GLN A 57 -5.43 16.13 1.74
C GLN A 57 -6.59 16.29 0.75
N THR A 58 -6.80 15.29 -0.11
CA THR A 58 -7.89 15.28 -1.10
C THR A 58 -9.27 15.37 -0.42
N LEU A 59 -9.50 14.55 0.61
CA LEU A 59 -10.76 14.57 1.37
C LEU A 59 -10.97 15.90 2.09
N THR A 60 -9.91 16.46 2.68
CA THR A 60 -9.96 17.75 3.36
C THR A 60 -10.29 18.88 2.39
N GLN A 61 -9.68 18.88 1.21
CA GLN A 61 -9.97 19.86 0.15
C GLN A 61 -11.43 19.78 -0.32
N GLN A 62 -11.92 18.56 -0.56
CA GLN A 62 -13.32 18.33 -0.96
C GLN A 62 -14.32 18.73 0.13
N THR A 63 -14.00 18.46 1.40
CA THR A 63 -14.86 18.81 2.54
C THR A 63 -14.92 20.33 2.76
N ASN A 64 -13.79 21.03 2.62
CA ASN A 64 -13.73 22.47 2.79
C ASN A 64 -14.33 23.24 1.60
N HIS A 65 -14.28 22.66 0.40
CA HIS A 65 -14.80 23.28 -0.82
C HIS A 65 -15.78 22.36 -1.57
N PRO A 66 -16.92 21.99 -0.96
CA PRO A 66 -17.86 21.04 -1.56
C PRO A 66 -18.42 21.54 -2.90
N GLN A 67 -18.52 22.87 -3.08
CA GLN A 67 -18.93 23.51 -4.33
C GLN A 67 -17.95 23.31 -5.49
N GLN A 68 -16.70 22.94 -5.21
CA GLN A 68 -15.73 22.59 -6.25
C GLN A 68 -15.94 21.17 -6.77
N HIS A 69 -16.67 20.33 -6.04
CA HIS A 69 -16.97 18.97 -6.44
C HIS A 69 -17.80 18.95 -7.73
N SER A 70 -17.39 18.14 -8.70
CA SER A 70 -18.01 18.10 -10.02
C SER A 70 -19.49 17.73 -9.99
N LEU A 71 -19.89 16.85 -9.07
CA LEU A 71 -21.30 16.48 -8.87
C LEU A 71 -22.12 17.64 -8.32
N ILE A 72 -21.59 18.40 -7.35
CA ILE A 72 -22.30 19.56 -6.79
C ILE A 72 -22.51 20.61 -7.87
N LYS A 73 -21.48 20.89 -8.69
CA LYS A 73 -21.62 21.79 -9.85
C LYS A 73 -22.69 21.34 -10.85
N GLN A 74 -22.80 20.03 -11.10
CA GLN A 74 -23.83 19.49 -12.00
C GLN A 74 -25.23 19.64 -11.41
N ILE A 75 -25.39 19.43 -10.10
CA ILE A 75 -26.65 19.63 -9.39
C ILE A 75 -27.05 21.11 -9.45
N ASP A 76 -26.13 22.02 -9.12
CA ASP A 76 -26.36 23.47 -9.18
C ASP A 76 -26.76 23.93 -10.59
N GLN A 77 -26.16 23.33 -11.62
CA GLN A 77 -26.48 23.64 -13.01
C GLN A 77 -27.87 23.12 -13.39
N TRP A 78 -28.19 21.87 -13.04
CA TRP A 78 -29.51 21.28 -13.25
C TRP A 78 -30.61 22.07 -12.56
N GLU A 79 -30.38 22.55 -11.33
CA GLU A 79 -31.32 23.37 -10.58
C GLU A 79 -31.61 24.69 -11.32
N LYS A 80 -30.55 25.40 -11.75
CA LYS A 80 -30.69 26.65 -12.53
C LYS A 80 -31.45 26.46 -13.83
N ASP A 81 -31.18 25.36 -14.54
CA ASP A 81 -31.83 25.07 -15.83
C ASP A 81 -33.30 24.67 -15.65
N SER A 82 -33.64 24.05 -14.52
CA SER A 82 -35.02 23.67 -14.18
C SER A 82 -35.89 24.86 -13.80
N ILE A 83 -35.31 25.90 -13.18
CA ILE A 83 -36.02 27.14 -12.81
C ILE A 83 -36.22 28.08 -14.01
N LYS A 84 -35.35 28.01 -15.02
CA LYS A 84 -35.48 28.81 -16.27
C LYS A 84 -36.54 28.28 -17.25
N LYS A 85 -37.19 27.16 -16.94
CA LYS A 85 -38.35 26.61 -17.67
C LYS A 85 -39.65 27.06 -17.03
#